data_AF-A0A927S447-F1
#
_entry.id   AF-A0A927S447-F1
#
_cell.length_a   1.000
_cell.length_b   1.000
_cell.length_c   1.000
_cell.angle_alpha   90.00
_cell.angle_beta   90.00
_cell.angle_gamma   90.00
#
_symmetry.space_group_name_H-M   'P 1'
#
loop_
_entity.id
_entity.type
_entity.pdbx_description
1 polymer ?
#
loop_
_entity_poly.entity_id
_entity_poly.type
_entity_poly.pdbx_seq_one_letter_code
_entity_poly.pdbx_strand_id
1 'polypeptide(L)'
;MLETSHQIIHKMTLIILRHPDSDSEIDIADLVKGILCEQLTKCLNLSLPWYLFSKGGSITTNDNSANGRIASVTLENESLWALTLKLKDPVYNRRRWIYYIGLRHQEDAVRLYYAKCCYDHLAGSFYPAKPIPAIRDSLIDPLLFNKHVQCMSGKYPLLTEASLLAHSTLPSFINYLQDEKRYLPIVLITCPWRIHPEPVQDQMLGNALVYWCEDSSVIMRMNTVVSENLYTPWNSVRVFVPIHCANAYHPLFSCEDIIAMGEDNFVEGLKQAYCQSLLAEDVRNFVTIDDVFRCRNKQQYTTLVKKTQSQEEKIASLQHQYDELKASNSIATAKLAEFEKKPDLSEYESLINDLMKESESLKSGLSDLVSQLYSCAGSPASIETAQNPHLQELLHAIQTCFSHATRK
;
A
#
# COMPACT_ATOMS: atom_id res chain seq x y z
N MET A 1 4.54 -1.13 -17.49
CA MET A 1 5.57 -1.48 -18.50
C MET A 1 5.64 -0.38 -19.54
N LEU A 2 6.82 0.02 -20.02
CA LEU A 2 6.93 1.03 -21.08
C LEU A 2 6.36 0.45 -22.38
N GLU A 3 5.46 1.19 -23.03
CA GLU A 3 4.81 0.72 -24.27
C GLU A 3 5.85 0.63 -25.39
N THR A 4 5.89 -0.49 -26.11
CA THR A 4 6.87 -0.77 -27.17
C THR A 4 6.78 0.17 -28.37
N SER A 5 5.69 0.92 -28.48
CA SER A 5 5.46 1.97 -29.49
C SER A 5 6.14 3.29 -29.17
N HIS A 6 6.68 3.47 -27.96
CA HIS A 6 7.30 4.71 -27.54
C HIS A 6 8.81 4.69 -27.78
N GLN A 7 9.33 5.74 -28.41
CA GLN A 7 10.76 5.95 -28.52
C GLN A 7 11.28 6.58 -27.22
N ILE A 8 12.27 5.95 -26.59
CA ILE A 8 12.92 6.50 -25.41
C ILE A 8 13.92 7.55 -25.87
N ILE A 9 13.80 8.75 -25.34
CA ILE A 9 14.66 9.89 -25.68
C ILE A 9 15.73 10.08 -24.62
N HIS A 10 15.37 9.84 -23.37
CA HIS A 10 16.29 9.87 -22.26
C HIS A 10 15.78 8.95 -21.15
N LYS A 11 16.63 8.12 -20.59
CA LYS A 11 16.39 7.41 -19.34
C LYS A 11 17.43 7.82 -18.33
N MET A 12 17.17 7.58 -17.05
CA MET A 12 18.14 7.76 -15.98
C MET A 12 17.76 6.90 -14.79
N THR A 13 18.75 6.33 -14.11
CA THR A 13 18.56 5.69 -12.82
C THR A 13 19.50 6.36 -11.83
N LEU A 14 18.96 6.95 -10.76
CA LEU A 14 19.76 7.61 -9.72
C LEU A 14 19.57 6.92 -8.38
N ILE A 15 20.67 6.70 -7.67
CA ILE A 15 20.63 6.37 -6.24
C ILE A 15 20.90 7.67 -5.49
N ILE A 16 19.97 8.09 -4.66
CA ILE A 16 19.98 9.38 -3.98
C ILE A 16 20.04 9.13 -2.48
N LEU A 17 21.05 9.71 -1.83
CA LEU A 17 21.21 9.73 -0.38
C LEU A 17 21.06 11.17 0.13
N ARG A 18 20.86 11.32 1.44
CA ARG A 18 20.95 12.63 2.08
C ARG A 18 22.40 13.10 2.01
N HIS A 19 22.61 14.37 1.66
CA HIS A 19 23.96 14.92 1.69
C HIS A 19 24.49 14.91 3.13
N PRO A 20 25.76 14.52 3.39
CA PRO A 20 26.32 14.44 4.75
C PRO A 20 26.18 15.74 5.56
N ASP A 21 26.27 16.89 4.87
CA ASP A 21 26.19 18.22 5.47
C ASP A 21 24.74 18.77 5.58
N SER A 22 23.72 17.94 5.35
CA SER A 22 22.33 18.38 5.37
C SER A 22 21.68 18.13 6.73
N ASP A 23 21.40 19.19 7.47
CA ASP A 23 20.69 19.16 8.77
C ASP A 23 19.17 18.97 8.65
N SER A 24 18.65 18.66 7.47
CA SER A 24 17.21 18.52 7.28
C SER A 24 16.68 17.32 8.08
N GLU A 25 15.58 17.49 8.81
CA GLU A 25 14.83 16.39 9.44
C GLU A 25 13.79 15.75 8.50
N ILE A 26 13.58 16.36 7.32
CA ILE A 26 12.56 15.90 6.36
C ILE A 26 12.98 14.54 5.79
N ASP A 27 12.04 13.60 5.69
CA ASP A 27 12.23 12.31 5.03
C ASP A 27 12.82 12.48 3.62
N ILE A 28 13.81 11.65 3.27
CA ILE A 28 14.54 11.79 2.00
C ILE A 28 13.62 11.59 0.79
N ALA A 29 12.64 10.69 0.87
CA ALA A 29 11.73 10.47 -0.24
C ALA A 29 10.82 11.68 -0.46
N ASP A 30 10.38 12.33 0.62
CA ASP A 30 9.59 13.56 0.52
C ASP A 30 10.42 14.76 0.08
N LEU A 31 11.70 14.84 0.46
CA LEU A 31 12.63 15.83 -0.08
C LEU A 31 12.82 15.69 -1.60
N VAL A 32 13.09 14.46 -2.07
CA VAL A 32 13.23 14.17 -3.51
C VAL A 32 11.93 14.46 -4.27
N LYS A 33 10.78 14.05 -3.74
CA LYS A 33 9.47 14.38 -4.33
C LYS A 33 9.24 15.90 -4.36
N GLY A 34 9.63 16.63 -3.32
CA GLY A 34 9.52 18.09 -3.25
C GLY A 34 10.27 18.77 -4.38
N ILE A 35 11.55 18.42 -4.56
CA ILE A 35 12.42 18.93 -5.63
C ILE A 35 11.80 18.61 -7.01
N LEU A 36 11.34 17.38 -7.22
CA LEU A 36 10.69 16.97 -8.46
C LEU A 36 9.39 17.72 -8.73
N CYS A 37 8.56 17.93 -7.71
CA CYS A 37 7.28 18.64 -7.82
C CYS A 37 7.49 20.09 -8.23
N GLU A 38 8.45 20.78 -7.61
CA GLU A 38 8.83 22.16 -7.94
C GLU A 38 9.33 22.24 -9.39
N GLN A 39 10.24 21.35 -9.78
CA GLN A 39 10.81 21.36 -11.12
C GLN A 39 9.79 20.99 -12.21
N LEU A 40 8.89 20.05 -11.95
CA LEU A 40 7.78 19.72 -12.86
C LEU A 40 6.84 20.92 -13.03
N THR A 41 6.50 21.59 -11.92
CA THR A 41 5.64 22.79 -11.93
C THR A 41 6.28 23.90 -12.76
N LYS A 42 7.58 24.12 -12.58
CA LYS A 42 8.37 25.16 -13.27
C LYS A 42 8.58 24.86 -14.75
N CYS A 43 9.07 23.66 -15.10
CA CYS A 43 9.44 23.32 -16.47
C CYS A 43 8.23 23.09 -17.37
N LEU A 44 7.11 22.63 -16.81
CA LEU A 44 5.94 22.23 -17.59
C LEU A 44 4.74 23.16 -17.42
N ASN A 45 4.87 24.22 -16.60
CA ASN A 45 3.80 25.15 -16.26
C ASN A 45 2.53 24.43 -15.75
N LEU A 46 2.70 23.41 -14.91
CA LEU A 46 1.61 22.62 -14.34
C LEU A 46 1.37 22.94 -12.88
N SER A 47 0.13 23.22 -12.48
CA SER A 47 -0.23 23.32 -11.07
C SER A 47 -0.37 21.93 -10.45
N LEU A 48 0.60 21.52 -9.64
CA LEU A 48 0.62 20.22 -8.97
C LEU A 48 0.41 20.38 -7.45
N PRO A 49 -0.80 20.14 -6.92
CA PRO A 49 -1.02 20.17 -5.48
C PRO A 49 -0.18 19.09 -4.78
N TRP A 50 0.59 19.48 -3.76
CA TRP A 50 1.48 18.58 -3.03
C TRP A 50 0.78 17.31 -2.49
N TYR A 51 -0.47 17.44 -2.02
CA TYR A 51 -1.24 16.31 -1.52
C TYR A 51 -1.46 15.22 -2.60
N LEU A 52 -1.81 15.63 -3.82
CA LEU A 52 -1.98 14.70 -4.96
C LEU A 52 -0.63 14.16 -5.41
N PHE A 53 0.40 15.02 -5.43
CA PHE A 53 1.76 14.63 -5.78
C PHE A 53 2.34 13.57 -4.84
N SER A 54 2.14 13.72 -3.52
CA SER A 54 2.70 12.80 -2.52
C SER A 54 1.91 11.50 -2.36
N LYS A 55 0.58 11.56 -2.29
CA LYS A 55 -0.26 10.39 -1.96
C LYS A 55 -0.85 9.67 -3.18
N GLY A 56 -0.82 10.30 -4.35
CA GLY A 56 -1.40 9.78 -5.57
C GLY A 56 -2.69 10.47 -5.98
N GLY A 57 -3.06 10.28 -7.25
CA GLY A 57 -4.19 10.92 -7.88
C GLY A 57 -4.06 10.97 -9.41
N SER A 58 -4.95 11.72 -10.04
CA SER A 58 -4.86 12.04 -11.47
C SER A 58 -4.83 13.55 -11.65
N ILE A 59 -4.04 13.98 -12.63
CA ILE A 59 -3.92 15.38 -13.02
C ILE A 59 -4.41 15.49 -14.45
N THR A 60 -5.34 16.39 -14.71
CA THR A 60 -5.75 16.72 -16.07
C THR A 60 -5.86 18.23 -16.15
N THR A 61 -5.24 18.80 -17.16
CA THR A 61 -5.33 20.23 -17.47
C THR A 61 -6.64 20.52 -18.21
N ASN A 62 -7.17 21.74 -18.05
CA ASN A 62 -8.47 22.13 -18.63
C ASN A 62 -8.50 22.01 -20.17
N ASP A 63 -7.35 22.20 -20.84
CA ASP A 63 -7.18 22.10 -22.28
C ASP A 63 -6.78 20.70 -22.76
N ASN A 64 -6.70 19.72 -21.84
CA ASN A 64 -6.20 18.38 -22.09
C ASN A 64 -4.79 18.38 -22.73
N SER A 65 -3.97 19.40 -22.48
CA SER A 65 -2.57 19.43 -22.93
C SER A 65 -1.69 18.47 -22.13
N ALA A 66 -2.01 18.29 -20.86
CA ALA A 66 -1.33 17.41 -19.92
C ALA A 66 -2.29 16.50 -19.17
N ASN A 67 -1.91 15.23 -19.07
CA ASN A 67 -2.61 14.19 -18.30
C ASN A 67 -1.60 13.37 -17.49
N GLY A 68 -1.72 13.40 -16.17
CA GLY A 68 -0.86 12.71 -15.22
C GLY A 68 -1.63 11.68 -14.40
N ARG A 69 -0.95 10.61 -14.02
CA ARG A 69 -1.38 9.72 -12.94
C ARG A 69 -0.25 9.62 -11.94
N ILE A 70 -0.58 9.52 -10.68
CA ILE A 70 0.38 9.33 -9.59
C ILE A 70 -0.16 8.24 -8.68
N ALA A 71 0.70 7.36 -8.23
CA ALA A 71 0.37 6.34 -7.26
C ALA A 71 1.49 6.24 -6.21
N SER A 72 1.10 5.92 -4.98
CA SER A 72 2.03 5.63 -3.89
C SER A 72 1.54 4.40 -3.11
N VAL A 73 2.47 3.60 -2.60
CA VAL A 73 2.21 2.51 -1.66
C VAL A 73 3.39 2.39 -0.70
N THR A 74 3.09 2.20 0.58
CA THR A 74 4.08 1.95 1.62
C THR A 74 3.93 0.51 2.09
N LEU A 75 5.00 -0.27 1.94
CA LEU A 75 5.14 -1.63 2.43
C LEU A 75 5.99 -1.59 3.72
N GLU A 76 6.16 -2.74 4.38
CA GLU A 76 6.84 -2.81 5.69
C GLU A 76 8.29 -2.29 5.62
N ASN A 77 9.04 -2.60 4.54
CA ASN A 77 10.46 -2.27 4.41
C ASN A 77 10.78 -1.35 3.22
N GLU A 78 9.79 -1.00 2.40
CA GLU A 78 9.99 -0.16 1.23
C GLU A 78 8.76 0.71 0.96
N SER A 79 8.97 1.88 0.36
CA SER A 79 7.88 2.66 -0.21
C SER A 79 8.11 2.88 -1.70
N LEU A 80 7.04 2.72 -2.47
CA LEU A 80 7.05 2.91 -3.91
C LEU A 80 6.15 4.09 -4.25
N TRP A 81 6.64 4.94 -5.12
CA TRP A 81 5.90 6.06 -5.68
C TRP A 81 6.15 6.13 -7.18
N ALA A 82 5.14 6.45 -7.97
CA ALA A 82 5.31 6.58 -9.41
C ALA A 82 4.39 7.64 -10.01
N LEU A 83 4.89 8.34 -11.02
CA LEU A 83 4.23 9.33 -11.85
C LEU A 83 4.39 8.94 -13.32
N THR A 84 3.29 9.06 -14.06
CA THR A 84 3.25 8.99 -15.51
C THR A 84 2.55 10.24 -15.97
N LEU A 85 3.26 11.09 -16.72
CA LEU A 85 2.75 12.36 -17.22
C LEU A 85 2.82 12.37 -18.74
N LYS A 86 1.67 12.52 -19.39
CA LYS A 86 1.52 12.62 -20.85
C LYS A 86 1.27 14.08 -21.21
N LEU A 87 2.12 14.66 -22.05
CA LEU A 87 2.03 16.04 -22.53
C LEU A 87 1.89 16.05 -24.05
N LYS A 88 1.07 16.96 -24.58
CA LYS A 88 1.08 17.30 -26.01
C LYS A 88 2.32 18.14 -26.31
N ASP A 89 2.95 17.87 -27.45
CA ASP A 89 4.03 18.74 -27.93
C ASP A 89 3.44 20.09 -28.39
N PRO A 90 3.98 21.23 -27.93
CA PRO A 90 3.45 22.55 -28.26
C PRO A 90 3.69 22.95 -29.71
N VAL A 91 4.70 22.37 -30.38
CA VAL A 91 5.08 22.67 -31.76
C VAL A 91 4.45 21.67 -32.73
N TYR A 92 4.30 20.41 -32.31
CA TYR A 92 3.80 19.34 -33.17
C TYR A 92 2.69 18.53 -32.52
N ASN A 93 1.43 18.93 -32.75
CA ASN A 93 0.22 18.35 -32.13
C ASN A 93 0.07 16.82 -32.23
N ARG A 94 0.73 16.16 -33.19
CA ARG A 94 0.71 14.70 -33.35
C ARG A 94 1.70 13.98 -32.44
N ARG A 95 2.66 14.71 -31.87
CA ARG A 95 3.65 14.21 -30.91
C ARG A 95 3.13 14.34 -29.49
N ARG A 96 3.40 13.31 -28.72
CA ARG A 96 3.15 13.27 -27.28
C ARG A 96 4.44 12.92 -26.57
N TRP A 97 4.75 13.71 -25.56
CA TRP A 97 5.81 13.44 -24.61
C TRP A 97 5.23 12.67 -23.43
N ILE A 98 5.95 11.67 -22.97
CA ILE A 98 5.54 10.86 -21.84
C ILE A 98 6.71 10.76 -20.87
N TYR A 99 6.48 11.20 -19.64
CA TYR A 99 7.44 11.13 -18.56
C TYR A 99 7.02 10.03 -17.62
N TYR A 100 7.93 9.10 -17.35
CA TYR A 100 7.79 8.08 -16.33
C TYR A 100 8.80 8.37 -15.24
N ILE A 101 8.31 8.54 -14.02
CA ILE A 101 9.15 8.77 -12.85
C ILE A 101 8.73 7.78 -11.78
N GLY A 102 9.62 6.90 -11.39
CA GLY A 102 9.43 5.92 -10.32
C GLY A 102 10.41 6.19 -9.19
N LEU A 103 9.96 6.05 -7.95
CA LEU A 103 10.79 6.11 -6.75
C LEU A 103 10.61 4.80 -6.00
N ARG A 104 11.72 4.19 -5.60
CA ARG A 104 11.78 3.14 -4.58
C ARG A 104 12.62 3.67 -3.44
N HIS A 105 11.99 3.84 -2.29
CA HIS A 105 12.67 4.25 -1.07
C HIS A 105 12.82 3.02 -0.18
N GLN A 106 14.07 2.74 0.20
CA GLN A 106 14.47 1.65 1.07
C GLN A 106 15.54 2.17 2.02
N GLU A 107 15.30 2.01 3.32
CA GLU A 107 16.19 2.52 4.38
C GLU A 107 16.46 4.02 4.19
N ASP A 108 17.71 4.45 4.09
CA ASP A 108 18.11 5.85 3.91
C ASP A 108 18.37 6.24 2.45
N ALA A 109 17.97 5.38 1.50
CA ALA A 109 18.27 5.55 0.08
C ALA A 109 17.00 5.60 -0.78
N VAL A 110 16.97 6.58 -1.68
CA VAL A 110 15.92 6.70 -2.70
C VAL A 110 16.51 6.35 -4.05
N ARG A 111 15.99 5.28 -4.67
CA ARG A 111 16.29 4.98 -6.06
C ARG A 111 15.23 5.59 -6.96
N LEU A 112 15.65 6.52 -7.80
CA LEU A 112 14.86 7.15 -8.84
C LEU A 112 15.05 6.41 -10.16
N TYR A 113 13.93 6.14 -10.83
CA TYR A 113 13.87 5.69 -12.21
C TYR A 113 13.18 6.76 -13.03
N TYR A 114 13.82 7.23 -14.09
CA TYR A 114 13.31 8.27 -14.95
C TYR A 114 13.37 7.81 -16.41
N ALA A 115 12.30 8.07 -17.15
CA ALA A 115 12.30 7.90 -18.60
C ALA A 115 11.42 8.97 -19.25
N LYS A 116 12.02 9.70 -20.19
CA LYS A 116 11.33 10.54 -21.16
C LYS A 116 11.17 9.76 -22.45
N CYS A 117 9.93 9.60 -22.85
CA CYS A 117 9.54 8.95 -24.08
C CYS A 117 8.82 9.92 -25.01
N CYS A 118 8.91 9.64 -26.30
CA CYS A 118 8.22 10.34 -27.36
C CYS A 118 7.37 9.34 -28.14
N TYR A 119 6.15 9.76 -28.46
CA TYR A 119 5.25 9.03 -29.34
C TYR A 119 4.75 9.97 -30.44
N ASP A 120 5.06 9.64 -31.69
CA ASP A 120 4.52 10.33 -32.85
C ASP A 120 3.34 9.54 -33.41
N HIS A 121 2.14 10.14 -33.39
CA HIS A 121 0.98 9.53 -34.02
C HIS A 121 1.06 9.72 -35.55
N LEU A 122 1.59 8.70 -36.23
CA LEU A 122 1.77 8.70 -37.68
C LEU A 122 0.66 7.95 -38.44
N ALA A 123 -0.34 7.38 -37.75
CA ALA A 123 -1.41 6.65 -38.41
C ALA A 123 -2.14 7.56 -39.42
N GLY A 124 -2.19 7.13 -40.68
CA GLY A 124 -2.78 7.90 -41.78
C GLY A 124 -1.95 9.12 -42.25
N SER A 125 -0.69 9.25 -41.82
CA SER A 125 0.21 10.30 -42.27
C SER A 125 1.06 9.84 -43.45
N PHE A 126 1.13 10.66 -44.51
CA PHE A 126 2.07 10.47 -45.62
C PHE A 126 3.41 11.19 -45.39
N TYR A 127 3.53 11.99 -44.34
CA TYR A 127 4.77 12.69 -43.98
C TYR A 127 5.65 11.84 -43.06
N PRO A 128 6.98 11.89 -43.24
CA PRO A 128 7.91 11.26 -42.32
C PRO A 128 7.81 11.89 -40.93
N ALA A 129 8.18 11.11 -39.90
CA ALA A 129 8.32 11.63 -38.55
C ALA A 129 9.32 12.79 -38.56
N LYS A 130 8.99 13.88 -37.87
CA LYS A 130 9.93 14.98 -37.67
C LYS A 130 11.06 14.50 -36.75
N PRO A 131 12.30 14.97 -36.94
CA PRO A 131 13.38 14.63 -36.03
C PRO A 131 13.00 15.01 -34.60
N ILE A 132 13.38 14.15 -33.66
CA ILE A 132 13.16 14.39 -32.24
C ILE A 132 14.35 15.21 -31.75
N PRO A 133 14.13 16.34 -31.04
CA PRO A 133 15.22 17.14 -30.53
C PRO A 133 16.16 16.29 -29.67
N ALA A 134 17.45 16.33 -29.97
CA ALA A 134 18.51 15.59 -29.29
C ALA A 134 18.88 16.18 -27.90
N ILE A 135 17.99 16.97 -27.30
CA ILE A 135 18.26 17.79 -26.12
C ILE A 135 18.07 16.96 -24.85
N ARG A 136 19.05 17.00 -23.94
CA ARG A 136 18.91 16.39 -22.60
C ARG A 136 17.74 17.01 -21.87
N ASP A 137 17.00 16.19 -21.14
CA ASP A 137 15.97 16.69 -20.25
C ASP A 137 16.57 17.26 -18.96
N SER A 138 16.30 18.53 -18.66
CA SER A 138 16.76 19.23 -17.46
C SER A 138 15.83 19.05 -16.25
N LEU A 139 14.78 18.23 -16.37
CA LEU A 139 13.82 17.98 -15.29
C LEU A 139 14.48 17.32 -14.07
N ILE A 140 15.56 16.56 -14.27
CA ILE A 140 16.26 15.85 -13.19
C ILE A 140 17.47 16.63 -12.66
N ASP A 141 17.91 17.67 -13.36
CA ASP A 141 19.09 18.47 -12.98
C ASP A 141 19.06 18.94 -11.51
N PRO A 142 17.93 19.45 -10.95
CA PRO A 142 17.92 19.89 -9.55
C PRO A 142 18.20 18.80 -8.52
N LEU A 143 18.11 17.52 -8.87
CA LEU A 143 18.50 16.40 -8.00
C LEU A 143 20.02 16.15 -8.05
N LEU A 144 20.65 16.39 -9.20
CA LEU A 144 22.08 16.21 -9.41
C LEU A 144 22.91 17.32 -8.77
N PHE A 145 22.37 18.53 -8.73
CA PHE A 145 23.05 19.73 -8.22
C PHE A 145 22.49 20.21 -6.87
N ASN A 146 21.68 19.40 -6.19
CA ASN A 146 21.10 19.81 -4.92
C ASN A 146 22.14 19.80 -3.80
N LYS A 147 22.06 20.76 -2.87
CA LYS A 147 22.91 20.78 -1.67
C LYS A 147 22.44 19.84 -0.55
N HIS A 148 21.19 19.39 -0.58
CA HIS A 148 20.59 18.58 0.49
C HIS A 148 20.56 17.08 0.17
N VAL A 149 20.72 16.71 -1.10
CA VAL A 149 20.80 15.32 -1.54
C VAL A 149 22.06 15.11 -2.35
N GLN A 150 22.54 13.87 -2.39
CA GLN A 150 23.70 13.47 -3.15
C GLN A 150 23.36 12.24 -3.99
N CYS A 151 23.57 12.35 -5.30
CA CYS A 151 23.50 11.17 -6.17
C CYS A 151 24.78 10.35 -6.01
N MET A 152 24.62 9.03 -5.91
CA MET A 152 25.71 8.08 -5.68
C MET A 152 25.77 7.08 -6.81
N SER A 153 26.96 6.56 -7.11
CA SER A 153 27.16 5.32 -7.86
C SER A 153 28.10 4.42 -7.07
N GLY A 154 27.57 3.29 -6.61
CA GLY A 154 28.27 2.47 -5.61
C GLY A 154 28.55 3.27 -4.33
N LYS A 155 29.81 3.34 -3.92
CA LYS A 155 30.27 4.05 -2.72
C LYS A 155 30.64 5.51 -2.97
N TYR A 156 30.60 5.97 -4.22
CA TYR A 156 31.15 7.26 -4.62
C TYR A 156 30.05 8.21 -5.06
N PRO A 157 30.21 9.52 -4.81
CA PRO A 157 29.30 10.51 -5.34
C PRO A 157 29.37 10.54 -6.87
N LEU A 158 28.23 10.76 -7.48
CA LEU A 158 28.11 10.93 -8.91
C LEU A 158 28.78 12.25 -9.31
N LEU A 159 29.69 12.18 -10.28
CA LEU A 159 30.34 13.37 -10.83
C LEU A 159 29.41 14.02 -11.85
N THR A 160 29.19 15.32 -11.69
CA THR A 160 28.38 16.12 -12.61
C THR A 160 29.18 16.68 -13.79
N GLU A 161 30.51 16.72 -13.66
CA GLU A 161 31.44 17.24 -14.66
C GLU A 161 32.44 16.17 -15.09
N ALA A 162 33.04 16.35 -16.28
CA ALA A 162 34.04 15.43 -16.78
C ALA A 162 35.33 15.53 -15.94
N SER A 163 35.86 14.40 -15.51
CA SER A 163 36.99 14.39 -14.57
C SER A 163 38.32 14.04 -15.23
N LEU A 164 39.34 14.86 -14.98
CA LEU A 164 40.70 14.60 -15.43
C LEU A 164 41.33 13.44 -14.64
N LEU A 165 41.76 12.42 -15.35
CA LEU A 165 42.54 11.31 -14.82
C LEU A 165 44.02 11.68 -14.83
N ALA A 166 44.56 11.91 -13.64
CA ALA A 166 45.95 12.26 -13.39
C ALA A 166 46.59 11.24 -12.43
N HIS A 167 47.92 11.32 -12.24
CA HIS A 167 48.63 10.44 -11.30
C HIS A 167 48.07 10.50 -9.86
N SER A 168 47.57 11.65 -9.44
CA SER A 168 46.98 11.86 -8.11
C SER A 168 45.57 11.25 -7.97
N THR A 169 44.78 11.23 -9.06
CA THR A 169 43.39 10.73 -9.05
C THR A 169 43.26 9.27 -9.47
N LEU A 170 44.32 8.70 -10.08
CA LEU A 170 44.36 7.32 -10.56
C LEU A 170 43.99 6.27 -9.49
N PRO A 171 44.50 6.32 -8.24
CA PRO A 171 44.12 5.33 -7.22
C PRO A 171 42.61 5.34 -6.93
N SER A 172 42.00 6.52 -6.81
CA SER A 172 40.56 6.66 -6.59
C SER A 172 39.75 6.16 -7.79
N PHE A 173 40.22 6.44 -9.00
CA PHE A 173 39.62 5.92 -10.23
C PHE A 173 39.63 4.38 -10.26
N ILE A 174 40.75 3.74 -9.92
CA ILE A 174 40.86 2.26 -9.89
C ILE A 174 39.92 1.68 -8.83
N ASN A 175 39.89 2.27 -7.63
CA ASN A 175 38.99 1.83 -6.56
C ASN A 175 37.51 1.96 -6.97
N TYR A 176 37.17 2.98 -7.75
CA TYR A 176 35.83 3.16 -8.28
C TYR A 176 35.52 2.19 -9.43
N LEU A 177 36.47 1.95 -10.32
CA LEU A 177 36.35 0.98 -11.41
C LEU A 177 36.02 -0.41 -10.87
N GLN A 178 36.66 -0.79 -9.76
CA GLN A 178 36.53 -2.06 -9.04
C GLN A 178 35.34 -2.11 -8.06
N ASP A 179 34.56 -1.04 -7.91
CA ASP A 179 33.41 -1.05 -6.99
C ASP A 179 32.28 -1.94 -7.53
N GLU A 180 32.02 -3.06 -6.87
CA GLU A 180 30.96 -4.00 -7.23
C GLU A 180 29.56 -3.39 -7.16
N LYS A 181 29.37 -2.35 -6.33
CA LYS A 181 28.08 -1.65 -6.20
C LYS A 181 27.89 -0.56 -7.26
N ARG A 182 28.90 -0.30 -8.09
CA ARG A 182 28.78 0.63 -9.22
C ARG A 182 27.73 0.11 -10.19
N TYR A 183 26.82 1.00 -10.60
CA TYR A 183 25.77 0.67 -11.56
C TYR A 183 25.87 1.49 -12.85
N LEU A 184 26.71 2.53 -12.87
CA LEU A 184 26.92 3.36 -14.05
C LEU A 184 28.20 2.94 -14.80
N PRO A 185 28.18 2.92 -16.14
CA PRO A 185 29.39 2.81 -16.93
C PRO A 185 30.31 4.01 -16.75
N ILE A 186 31.60 3.80 -16.99
CA ILE A 186 32.60 4.86 -17.05
C ILE A 186 33.09 4.98 -18.50
N VAL A 187 33.03 6.17 -19.07
CA VAL A 187 33.61 6.48 -20.38
C VAL A 187 34.96 7.13 -20.14
N LEU A 188 36.05 6.45 -20.53
CA LEU A 188 37.40 6.98 -20.45
C LEU A 188 37.87 7.41 -21.84
N ILE A 189 38.15 8.70 -22.00
CA ILE A 189 38.61 9.31 -23.24
C ILE A 189 40.12 9.58 -23.13
N THR A 190 40.91 8.92 -23.96
CA THR A 190 42.38 9.15 -24.04
C THR A 190 42.79 9.92 -25.30
N CYS A 191 41.81 10.41 -26.07
CA CYS A 191 41.98 11.29 -27.22
C CYS A 191 41.13 12.57 -27.09
N PRO A 192 41.31 13.39 -26.03
CA PRO A 192 40.45 14.56 -25.75
C PRO A 192 40.47 15.64 -26.83
N TRP A 193 41.48 15.68 -27.70
CA TRP A 193 41.54 16.56 -28.87
C TRP A 193 40.60 16.12 -30.01
N ARG A 194 40.12 14.87 -29.97
CA ARG A 194 39.22 14.29 -30.97
C ARG A 194 37.81 14.18 -30.45
N ILE A 195 37.64 13.65 -29.24
CA ILE A 195 36.35 13.59 -28.57
C ILE A 195 36.44 14.50 -27.35
N HIS A 196 35.75 15.63 -27.42
CA HIS A 196 35.71 16.55 -26.31
C HIS A 196 34.92 15.94 -25.14
N PRO A 197 35.47 15.96 -23.90
CA PRO A 197 34.84 15.30 -22.77
C PRO A 197 33.57 16.01 -22.28
N GLU A 198 33.52 17.35 -22.34
CA GLU A 198 32.36 18.11 -21.83
C GLU A 198 31.06 17.83 -22.59
N PRO A 199 31.01 17.86 -23.93
CA PRO A 199 29.79 17.50 -24.66
C PRO A 199 29.33 16.07 -24.40
N VAL A 200 30.26 15.13 -24.18
CA VAL A 200 29.93 13.74 -23.84
C VAL A 200 29.32 13.69 -22.44
N GLN A 201 29.92 14.38 -21.45
CA GLN A 201 29.40 14.44 -20.09
C GLN A 201 28.01 15.08 -20.06
N ASP A 202 27.80 16.17 -20.78
CA ASP A 202 26.50 16.85 -20.84
C ASP A 202 25.40 15.93 -21.35
N GLN A 203 25.68 15.12 -22.37
CA GLN A 203 24.71 14.16 -22.91
C GLN A 203 24.52 12.93 -22.02
N MET A 204 25.58 12.48 -21.35
CA MET A 204 25.59 11.25 -20.53
C MET A 204 25.27 11.49 -19.05
N LEU A 205 25.06 12.74 -18.62
CA LEU A 205 24.85 13.08 -17.22
C LEU A 205 23.79 12.18 -16.57
N GLY A 206 24.16 11.54 -15.46
CA GLY A 206 23.31 10.58 -14.73
C GLY A 206 23.21 9.17 -15.33
N ASN A 207 23.79 8.93 -16.52
CA ASN A 207 23.80 7.62 -17.20
C ASN A 207 25.20 7.06 -17.42
N ALA A 208 26.25 7.89 -17.41
CA ALA A 208 27.64 7.45 -17.36
C ALA A 208 28.48 8.50 -16.64
N LEU A 209 29.68 8.11 -16.25
CA LEU A 209 30.70 9.03 -15.76
C LEU A 209 31.78 9.20 -16.81
N VAL A 210 32.11 10.45 -17.13
CA VAL A 210 33.14 10.76 -18.12
C VAL A 210 34.45 11.09 -17.43
N TYR A 211 35.47 10.31 -17.73
CA TYR A 211 36.85 10.60 -17.40
C TYR A 211 37.63 10.83 -18.67
N TRP A 212 38.67 11.66 -18.58
CA TRP A 212 39.55 11.93 -19.70
C TRP A 212 40.99 12.03 -19.25
N CYS A 213 41.93 11.77 -20.15
CA CYS A 213 43.35 11.75 -19.83
C CYS A 213 44.18 12.37 -20.95
N GLU A 214 45.16 13.21 -20.59
CA GLU A 214 46.11 13.84 -21.51
C GLU A 214 47.50 13.21 -21.47
N ASP A 215 47.80 12.42 -20.44
CA ASP A 215 49.13 11.84 -20.20
C ASP A 215 49.11 10.32 -20.37
N SER A 216 49.79 9.84 -21.41
CA SER A 216 49.89 8.41 -21.71
C SER A 216 50.56 7.60 -20.59
N SER A 217 51.43 8.21 -19.78
CA SER A 217 52.07 7.54 -18.66
C SER A 217 51.09 7.14 -17.56
N VAL A 218 50.01 7.92 -17.36
CA VAL A 218 48.92 7.60 -16.42
C VAL A 218 48.18 6.34 -16.89
N ILE A 219 47.89 6.24 -18.18
CA ILE A 219 47.22 5.06 -18.77
C ILE A 219 48.11 3.83 -18.72
N MET A 220 49.40 3.97 -19.02
CA MET A 220 50.36 2.87 -18.87
C MET A 220 50.37 2.35 -17.42
N ARG A 221 50.43 3.24 -16.44
CA ARG A 221 50.38 2.87 -15.02
C ARG A 221 49.06 2.21 -14.64
N MET A 222 47.92 2.74 -15.10
CA MET A 222 46.61 2.12 -14.90
C MET A 222 46.61 0.66 -15.39
N ASN A 223 47.11 0.46 -16.61
CA ASN A 223 47.17 -0.86 -17.25
C ASN A 223 48.10 -1.87 -16.56
N THR A 224 49.04 -1.43 -15.73
CA THR A 224 49.84 -2.35 -14.89
C THR A 224 49.09 -2.88 -13.67
N VAL A 225 47.97 -2.27 -13.30
CA VAL A 225 47.21 -2.58 -12.08
C VAL A 225 45.88 -3.24 -12.39
N VAL A 226 45.23 -2.85 -13.48
CA VAL A 226 43.94 -3.45 -13.88
C VAL A 226 44.14 -4.78 -14.61
N SER A 227 43.12 -5.62 -14.59
CA SER A 227 43.11 -6.89 -15.33
C SER A 227 43.12 -6.66 -16.85
N GLU A 228 43.61 -7.65 -17.61
CA GLU A 228 43.79 -7.53 -19.07
C GLU A 228 42.49 -7.17 -19.82
N ASN A 229 41.34 -7.66 -19.34
CA ASN A 229 40.03 -7.32 -19.90
C ASN A 229 39.60 -5.85 -19.67
N LEU A 230 40.38 -5.06 -18.92
CA LEU A 230 40.18 -3.63 -18.68
C LEU A 230 41.30 -2.78 -19.29
N TYR A 231 42.27 -3.40 -19.98
CA TYR A 231 43.39 -2.70 -20.60
C TYR A 231 42.91 -1.62 -21.58
N THR A 232 43.40 -0.40 -21.43
CA THR A 232 43.02 0.73 -22.28
C THR A 232 44.20 1.19 -23.13
N PRO A 233 44.15 1.03 -24.47
CA PRO A 233 45.13 1.63 -25.35
C PRO A 233 45.09 3.16 -25.30
N TRP A 234 46.25 3.80 -25.52
CA TRP A 234 46.29 5.23 -25.77
C TRP A 234 45.55 5.58 -27.08
N ASN A 235 45.09 6.82 -27.23
CA ASN A 235 44.32 7.28 -28.41
C ASN A 235 43.03 6.46 -28.65
N SER A 236 42.29 6.16 -27.60
CA SER A 236 41.04 5.42 -27.65
C SER A 236 39.98 5.98 -26.70
N VAL A 237 38.73 5.58 -26.94
CA VAL A 237 37.64 5.71 -25.97
C VAL A 237 37.27 4.31 -25.50
N ARG A 238 37.31 4.09 -24.19
CA ARG A 238 36.91 2.83 -23.57
C ARG A 238 35.73 3.04 -22.65
N VAL A 239 34.75 2.15 -22.72
CA VAL A 239 33.59 2.15 -21.82
C VAL A 239 33.67 0.98 -20.85
N PHE A 240 33.89 1.29 -19.58
CA PHE A 240 33.88 0.32 -18.51
C PHE A 240 32.47 0.11 -17.98
N VAL A 241 31.77 -0.88 -18.53
CA VAL A 241 30.51 -1.40 -17.96
C VAL A 241 30.73 -1.89 -16.51
N PRO A 242 29.72 -1.84 -15.62
CA PRO A 242 29.81 -2.41 -14.28
C PRO A 242 30.24 -3.89 -14.25
N ILE A 243 31.06 -4.26 -13.26
CA ILE A 243 31.77 -5.56 -13.20
C ILE A 243 30.91 -6.71 -12.64
N HIS A 244 29.74 -6.42 -12.07
CA HIS A 244 28.85 -7.45 -11.50
C HIS A 244 28.27 -8.41 -12.55
N CYS A 245 28.42 -8.12 -13.84
CA CYS A 245 28.13 -9.06 -14.92
C CYS A 245 29.36 -9.91 -15.22
N ALA A 246 29.32 -11.21 -14.89
CA ALA A 246 30.36 -12.15 -15.30
C ALA A 246 30.55 -12.08 -16.83
N ASN A 247 31.78 -11.85 -17.30
CA ASN A 247 32.14 -11.64 -18.71
C ASN A 247 31.53 -10.39 -19.36
N ALA A 248 31.40 -9.28 -18.62
CA ALA A 248 30.99 -8.00 -19.20
C ALA A 248 31.87 -7.62 -20.41
N TYR A 249 31.22 -7.31 -21.53
CA TYR A 249 31.89 -6.71 -22.67
C TYR A 249 32.10 -5.21 -22.38
N HIS A 250 33.35 -4.77 -22.43
CA HIS A 250 33.74 -3.37 -22.26
C HIS A 250 34.09 -2.78 -23.63
N PRO A 251 33.18 -2.00 -24.26
CA PRO A 251 33.43 -1.43 -25.57
C PRO A 251 34.72 -0.62 -25.62
N LEU A 252 35.47 -0.80 -26.70
CA LEU A 252 36.71 -0.09 -26.98
C LEU A 252 36.65 0.40 -28.42
N PHE A 253 36.89 1.69 -28.60
CA PHE A 253 36.93 2.34 -29.90
C PHE A 253 38.28 3.01 -30.07
N SER A 254 39.01 2.61 -31.11
CA SER A 254 40.25 3.30 -31.47
C SER A 254 39.92 4.68 -32.05
N CYS A 255 40.91 5.58 -32.06
CA CYS A 255 40.76 6.86 -32.74
C CYS A 255 40.41 6.69 -34.24
N GLU A 256 40.87 5.60 -34.88
CA GLU A 256 40.57 5.31 -36.29
C GLU A 256 39.08 4.94 -36.48
N ASP A 257 38.53 4.13 -35.59
CA ASP A 257 37.09 3.78 -35.60
C ASP A 257 36.22 5.02 -35.44
N ILE A 258 36.61 5.92 -34.52
CA ILE A 258 35.91 7.18 -34.27
C ILE A 258 35.95 8.08 -35.50
N ILE A 259 37.10 8.18 -36.18
CA ILE A 259 37.25 8.96 -37.41
C ILE A 259 36.37 8.38 -38.52
N ALA A 260 36.34 7.05 -38.67
CA ALA A 260 35.53 6.38 -39.68
C ALA A 260 34.02 6.59 -39.45
N MET A 261 33.59 6.64 -38.18
CA MET A 261 32.20 6.87 -37.80
C MET A 261 31.78 8.35 -37.90
N GLY A 262 32.71 9.27 -37.60
CA GLY A 262 32.46 10.68 -37.37
C GLY A 262 32.17 10.97 -35.90
N GLU A 263 32.72 12.07 -35.39
CA GLU A 263 32.68 12.45 -33.97
C GLU A 263 31.24 12.60 -33.46
N ASP A 264 30.38 13.31 -34.19
CA ASP A 264 28.97 13.51 -33.81
C ASP A 264 28.19 12.20 -33.75
N ASN A 265 28.41 11.32 -34.73
CA ASN A 265 27.76 10.01 -34.79
C ASN A 265 28.24 9.09 -33.67
N PHE A 266 29.51 9.19 -33.30
CA PHE A 266 30.06 8.45 -32.17
C PHE A 266 29.39 8.87 -30.85
N VAL A 267 29.28 10.18 -30.61
CA VAL A 267 28.63 10.71 -29.41
C VAL A 267 27.14 10.37 -29.39
N GLU A 268 26.43 10.49 -30.51
CA GLU A 268 25.02 10.06 -30.59
C GLU A 268 24.89 8.54 -30.42
N GLY A 269 25.87 7.75 -30.87
CA GLY A 269 25.93 6.31 -30.63
C GLY A 269 26.05 5.96 -29.14
N LEU A 270 26.90 6.68 -28.39
CA LEU A 270 26.98 6.55 -26.92
C LEU A 270 25.65 6.90 -26.26
N LYS A 271 25.02 8.00 -26.70
CA LYS A 271 23.72 8.43 -26.20
C LYS A 271 22.63 7.41 -26.50
N GLN A 272 22.61 6.86 -27.70
CA GLN A 272 21.68 5.81 -28.07
C GLN A 272 21.85 4.58 -27.18
N ALA A 273 23.09 4.13 -26.98
CA ALA A 273 23.41 2.94 -26.18
C ALA A 273 23.04 3.09 -24.70
N TYR A 274 23.35 4.23 -24.08
CA TYR A 274 23.25 4.37 -22.62
C TYR A 274 22.06 5.21 -22.14
N CYS A 275 21.57 6.15 -22.95
CA CYS A 275 20.48 7.06 -22.60
C CYS A 275 19.14 6.74 -23.29
N GLN A 276 19.14 6.08 -24.46
CA GLN A 276 17.91 5.80 -25.22
C GLN A 276 17.53 4.30 -25.24
N SER A 277 18.42 3.42 -24.80
CA SER A 277 18.18 1.98 -24.78
C SER A 277 18.03 1.49 -23.34
N LEU A 278 16.99 0.69 -23.06
CA LEU A 278 16.85 0.02 -21.77
C LEU A 278 17.51 -1.34 -21.81
N LEU A 279 18.39 -1.58 -20.84
CA LEU A 279 18.92 -2.92 -20.61
C LEU A 279 17.81 -3.80 -20.00
N ALA A 280 17.90 -5.12 -20.20
CA ALA A 280 16.90 -6.05 -19.68
C ALA A 280 16.74 -5.95 -18.15
N GLU A 281 17.81 -5.63 -17.44
CA GLU A 281 17.82 -5.40 -16.00
C GLU A 281 17.10 -4.11 -15.61
N ASP A 282 17.31 -3.02 -16.37
CA ASP A 282 16.58 -1.76 -16.18
C ASP A 282 15.08 -2.00 -16.30
N VAL A 283 14.63 -2.74 -17.33
CA VAL A 283 13.21 -3.04 -17.57
C VAL A 283 12.56 -3.76 -16.39
N ARG A 284 13.27 -4.68 -15.74
CA ARG A 284 12.75 -5.44 -14.59
C ARG A 284 12.66 -4.60 -13.32
N ASN A 285 13.58 -3.65 -13.16
CA ASN A 285 13.71 -2.86 -11.95
C ASN A 285 12.94 -1.54 -12.01
N PHE A 286 12.62 -1.05 -13.20
CA PHE A 286 11.93 0.21 -13.42
C PHE A 286 10.55 0.23 -12.73
N VAL A 287 10.39 1.10 -11.74
CA VAL A 287 9.12 1.23 -11.01
C VAL A 287 8.13 2.03 -11.84
N THR A 288 7.04 1.39 -12.26
CA THR A 288 5.94 2.06 -12.97
C THR A 288 4.70 2.20 -12.10
N ILE A 289 3.76 3.05 -12.52
CA ILE A 289 2.46 3.20 -11.87
C ILE A 289 1.72 1.87 -11.75
N ASP A 290 1.78 1.02 -12.77
CA ASP A 290 1.11 -0.27 -12.76
C ASP A 290 1.69 -1.18 -11.68
N ASP A 291 3.00 -1.10 -11.44
CA ASP A 291 3.65 -1.85 -10.36
C ASP A 291 3.16 -1.38 -8.99
N VAL A 292 3.05 -0.07 -8.79
CA VAL A 292 2.53 0.52 -7.55
C VAL A 292 1.07 0.10 -7.33
N PHE A 293 0.22 0.17 -8.35
CA PHE A 293 -1.18 -0.29 -8.26
C PHE A 293 -1.27 -1.80 -7.99
N ARG A 294 -0.45 -2.62 -8.65
CA ARG A 294 -0.40 -4.06 -8.41
C ARG A 294 -0.03 -4.37 -6.96
N CYS A 295 0.99 -3.70 -6.41
CA CYS A 295 1.39 -3.85 -5.01
C CYS A 295 0.28 -3.42 -4.04
N ARG A 296 -0.33 -2.25 -4.29
CA ARG A 296 -1.45 -1.74 -3.48
C ARG A 296 -2.65 -2.70 -3.49
N ASN A 297 -3.05 -3.18 -4.67
CA ASN A 297 -4.17 -4.12 -4.82
C ASN A 297 -3.88 -5.44 -4.12
N LYS A 298 -2.64 -5.95 -4.23
CA LYS A 298 -2.21 -7.16 -3.52
C LYS A 298 -2.30 -6.99 -2.00
N GLN A 299 -1.85 -5.86 -1.46
CA GLN A 299 -1.94 -5.56 -0.03
C GLN A 299 -3.40 -5.50 0.44
N GLN A 300 -4.25 -4.78 -0.30
CA GLN A 300 -5.69 -4.72 -0.01
C GLN A 300 -6.35 -6.10 -0.03
N TYR A 301 -6.02 -6.91 -1.04
CA TYR A 301 -6.50 -8.29 -1.14
C TYR A 301 -6.08 -9.13 0.08
N THR A 302 -4.81 -9.09 0.47
CA THR A 302 -4.32 -9.81 1.65
C THR A 302 -5.02 -9.35 2.93
N THR A 303 -5.25 -8.05 3.10
CA THR A 303 -6.02 -7.53 4.26
C THR A 303 -7.45 -8.03 4.25
N LEU A 304 -8.11 -8.06 3.08
CA LEU A 304 -9.48 -8.58 2.96
C LEU A 304 -9.54 -10.07 3.28
N VAL A 305 -8.62 -10.88 2.76
CA VAL A 305 -8.54 -12.32 3.08
C VAL A 305 -8.40 -12.57 4.58
N LYS A 306 -7.49 -11.83 5.26
CA LYS A 306 -7.34 -11.94 6.72
C LYS A 306 -8.61 -11.56 7.48
N LYS A 307 -9.33 -10.52 7.01
CA LYS A 307 -10.62 -10.12 7.61
C LYS A 307 -11.69 -11.19 7.41
N THR A 308 -11.78 -11.78 6.22
CA THR A 308 -12.72 -12.86 5.93
C THR A 308 -12.45 -14.08 6.81
N GLN A 309 -11.18 -14.50 6.94
CA GLN A 309 -10.80 -15.61 7.83
C GLN A 309 -11.19 -15.34 9.29
N SER A 310 -10.90 -14.14 9.81
CA SER A 310 -11.33 -13.75 11.17
C SER A 310 -12.85 -13.71 11.33
N GLN A 311 -13.59 -13.36 10.28
CA GLN A 311 -15.06 -13.39 10.30
C GLN A 311 -15.59 -14.83 10.27
N GLU A 312 -14.98 -15.73 9.49
CA GLU A 312 -15.32 -17.15 9.45
C GLU A 312 -15.11 -17.81 10.83
N GLU A 313 -13.98 -17.53 11.49
CA GLU A 313 -13.71 -17.97 12.87
C GLU A 313 -14.77 -17.46 13.86
N LYS A 314 -15.17 -16.20 13.74
CA LYS A 314 -16.24 -15.62 14.57
C LYS A 314 -17.58 -16.29 14.30
N ILE A 315 -17.94 -16.53 13.05
CA ILE A 315 -19.18 -17.23 12.67
C ILE A 315 -19.18 -18.64 13.26
N ALA A 316 -18.07 -19.39 13.13
CA ALA A 316 -17.93 -20.72 13.71
C ALA A 316 -18.10 -20.70 15.24
N SER A 317 -17.51 -19.70 15.92
CA SER A 317 -17.67 -19.55 17.38
C SER A 317 -19.12 -19.22 17.78
N LEU A 318 -19.81 -18.38 17.01
CA LEU A 318 -21.21 -18.01 17.28
C LEU A 318 -22.16 -19.18 17.00
N GLN A 319 -21.87 -20.00 15.98
CA GLN A 319 -22.61 -21.23 15.72
C GLN A 319 -22.48 -22.21 16.89
N HIS A 320 -21.26 -22.39 17.42
CA HIS A 320 -21.04 -23.22 18.61
C HIS A 320 -21.85 -22.71 19.81
N GLN A 321 -21.81 -21.42 20.10
CA GLN A 321 -22.60 -20.82 21.18
C GLN A 321 -24.11 -20.96 20.96
N TYR A 322 -24.57 -20.82 19.72
CA TYR A 322 -25.98 -21.02 19.37
C TYR A 322 -26.42 -22.47 19.60
N ASP A 323 -25.59 -23.44 19.22
CA ASP A 323 -25.88 -24.86 19.43
C ASP A 323 -25.90 -25.21 20.93
N GLU A 324 -24.99 -24.66 21.73
CA GLU A 324 -24.99 -24.78 23.20
C GLU A 324 -26.26 -24.17 23.83
N LEU A 325 -26.64 -22.96 23.41
CA LEU A 325 -27.86 -22.29 23.87
C LEU A 325 -29.10 -23.09 23.48
N LYS A 326 -29.15 -23.60 22.25
CA LYS A 326 -30.25 -24.43 21.76
C LYS A 326 -30.35 -25.73 22.56
N ALA A 327 -29.23 -26.38 22.86
CA ALA A 327 -29.19 -27.57 23.71
C ALA A 327 -29.68 -27.25 25.14
N SER A 328 -29.17 -26.17 25.75
CA SER A 328 -29.59 -25.72 27.08
C SER A 328 -31.08 -25.37 27.14
N ASN A 329 -31.59 -24.69 26.11
CA ASN A 329 -33.00 -24.37 25.99
C ASN A 329 -33.85 -25.64 25.83
N SER A 330 -33.40 -26.62 25.03
CA SER A 330 -34.10 -27.91 24.93
C SER A 330 -34.16 -28.69 26.25
N ILE A 331 -33.11 -28.59 27.08
CA ILE A 331 -33.09 -29.16 28.44
C ILE A 331 -34.07 -28.38 29.34
N ALA A 332 -34.08 -27.06 29.26
CA ALA A 332 -34.98 -26.22 30.06
C ALA A 332 -36.44 -26.46 29.71
N THR A 333 -36.79 -26.57 28.42
CA THR A 333 -38.15 -26.89 27.98
C THR A 333 -38.55 -28.31 28.34
N ALA A 334 -37.63 -29.28 28.27
CA ALA A 334 -37.88 -30.64 28.75
C ALA A 334 -38.15 -30.67 30.26
N LYS A 335 -37.36 -29.92 31.06
CA LYS A 335 -37.60 -29.78 32.51
C LYS A 335 -38.93 -29.08 32.80
N LEU A 336 -39.28 -28.03 32.08
CA LEU A 336 -40.58 -27.36 32.21
C LEU A 336 -41.73 -28.31 31.92
N ALA A 337 -41.65 -29.09 30.84
CA ALA A 337 -42.65 -30.11 30.51
C ALA A 337 -42.71 -31.23 31.57
N GLU A 338 -41.60 -31.56 32.23
CA GLU A 338 -41.56 -32.50 33.36
C GLU A 338 -42.22 -31.91 34.61
N PHE A 339 -42.00 -30.62 34.89
CA PHE A 339 -42.68 -29.89 35.97
C PHE A 339 -44.20 -29.78 35.73
N GLU A 340 -44.63 -29.51 34.49
CA GLU A 340 -46.05 -29.50 34.11
C GLU A 340 -46.71 -30.88 34.24
N LYS A 341 -45.92 -31.97 34.16
CA LYS A 341 -46.39 -33.34 34.35
C LYS A 341 -46.36 -33.82 35.80
N LYS A 342 -45.81 -33.05 36.74
CA LYS A 342 -45.86 -33.42 38.16
C LYS A 342 -47.33 -33.30 38.64
N PRO A 343 -47.94 -34.39 39.11
CA PRO A 343 -49.34 -34.43 39.52
C PRO A 343 -49.63 -33.61 40.80
N ASP A 344 -48.59 -33.16 41.51
CA ASP A 344 -48.75 -32.33 42.71
C ASP A 344 -49.64 -31.11 42.47
N LEU A 345 -49.52 -30.42 41.32
CA LEU A 345 -50.34 -29.23 41.05
C LEU A 345 -51.83 -29.54 40.91
N SER A 346 -52.21 -30.67 40.32
CA SER A 346 -53.62 -31.05 40.20
C SER A 346 -54.17 -31.62 41.51
N GLU A 347 -53.32 -32.25 42.32
CA GLU A 347 -53.65 -32.67 43.69
C GLU A 347 -53.82 -31.48 44.63
N TYR A 348 -53.01 -30.42 44.48
CA TYR A 348 -53.21 -29.17 45.21
C TYR A 348 -54.46 -28.42 44.73
N GLU A 349 -54.74 -28.39 43.42
CA GLU A 349 -55.97 -27.82 42.87
C GLU A 349 -57.22 -28.60 43.30
N SER A 350 -57.17 -29.93 43.38
CA SER A 350 -58.27 -30.74 43.89
C SER A 350 -58.49 -30.51 45.39
N LEU A 351 -57.40 -30.46 46.18
CA LEU A 351 -57.46 -30.15 47.61
C LEU A 351 -58.05 -28.75 47.87
N ILE A 352 -57.68 -27.75 47.07
CA ILE A 352 -58.26 -26.40 47.15
C ILE A 352 -59.75 -26.43 46.80
N ASN A 353 -60.15 -27.12 45.74
CA ASN A 353 -61.55 -27.24 45.34
C ASN A 353 -62.40 -27.97 46.40
N ASP A 354 -61.85 -29.00 47.03
CA ASP A 354 -62.53 -29.74 48.09
C ASP A 354 -62.68 -28.88 49.36
N LEU A 355 -61.64 -28.12 49.74
CA LEU A 355 -61.73 -27.13 50.82
C LEU A 355 -62.73 -26.00 50.52
N MET A 356 -62.83 -25.57 49.26
CA MET A 356 -63.82 -24.58 48.84
C MET A 356 -65.25 -25.12 48.95
N LYS A 357 -65.50 -26.36 48.51
CA LYS A 357 -66.81 -27.02 48.65
C LYS A 357 -67.19 -27.21 50.12
N GLU A 358 -66.23 -27.58 50.96
CA GLU A 358 -66.46 -27.72 52.39
C GLU A 358 -66.81 -26.38 53.04
N SER A 359 -66.12 -25.30 52.66
CA SER A 359 -66.44 -23.93 53.07
C SER A 359 -67.83 -23.47 52.61
N GLU A 360 -68.22 -23.75 51.37
CA GLU A 360 -69.56 -23.43 50.86
C GLU A 360 -70.66 -24.21 51.58
N SER A 361 -70.43 -25.50 51.85
CA SER A 361 -71.34 -26.36 52.63
C SER A 361 -71.49 -25.86 54.08
N LEU A 362 -70.39 -25.47 54.72
CA LEU A 362 -70.43 -24.86 56.05
C LEU A 362 -71.18 -23.52 56.03
N LYS A 363 -70.95 -22.70 55.00
CA LYS A 363 -71.62 -21.40 54.85
C LYS A 363 -73.12 -21.56 54.59
N SER A 364 -73.54 -22.52 53.77
CA SER A 364 -74.95 -22.81 53.56
C SER A 364 -75.60 -23.37 54.82
N GLY A 365 -74.95 -24.33 55.49
CA GLY A 365 -75.43 -24.88 56.75
C GLY A 365 -75.54 -23.82 57.86
N LEU A 366 -74.60 -22.88 57.92
CA LEU A 366 -74.66 -21.76 58.86
C LEU A 366 -75.77 -20.77 58.50
N SER A 367 -76.02 -20.53 57.20
CA SER A 367 -77.15 -19.73 56.74
C SER A 367 -78.50 -20.38 57.06
N ASP A 368 -78.61 -21.70 56.94
CA ASP A 368 -79.80 -22.47 57.31
C ASP A 368 -80.03 -22.47 58.82
N LEU A 369 -78.96 -22.56 59.61
CA LEU A 369 -79.02 -22.51 61.07
C LEU A 369 -79.40 -21.10 61.56
N VAL A 370 -78.88 -20.06 60.90
CA VAL A 370 -79.26 -18.66 61.13
C VAL A 370 -80.73 -18.46 60.75
N SER A 371 -81.19 -18.97 59.61
CA SER A 371 -82.59 -18.85 59.21
C SER A 371 -83.53 -19.63 60.15
N GLN A 372 -83.12 -20.78 60.66
CA GLN A 372 -83.82 -21.53 61.71
C GLN A 372 -83.86 -20.76 63.05
N LEU A 373 -82.75 -20.14 63.46
CA LEU A 373 -82.72 -19.32 64.68
C LEU A 373 -83.63 -18.09 64.60
N TYR A 374 -83.68 -17.43 63.43
CA TYR A 374 -84.54 -16.26 63.22
C TYR A 374 -86.02 -16.65 62.98
N SER A 375 -86.31 -17.84 62.46
CA SER A 375 -87.68 -18.36 62.32
C SER A 375 -88.23 -18.98 63.62
N CYS A 376 -87.38 -19.45 64.53
CA CYS A 376 -87.76 -19.95 65.86
C CYS A 376 -87.90 -18.87 66.95
N ALA A 377 -87.71 -17.58 66.64
CA ALA A 377 -87.88 -16.49 67.60
C ALA A 377 -89.34 -16.23 68.05
N GLY A 378 -90.29 -17.16 67.80
CA GLY A 378 -91.71 -16.96 68.12
C GLY A 378 -92.58 -18.18 68.44
N SER A 379 -92.10 -19.43 68.41
CA SER A 379 -92.92 -20.60 68.83
C SER A 379 -92.08 -21.89 68.96
N PRO A 380 -92.35 -22.79 69.93
CA PRO A 380 -91.61 -24.04 70.08
C PRO A 380 -92.15 -25.13 69.15
N ALA A 381 -91.40 -25.54 68.13
CA ALA A 381 -91.69 -26.78 67.41
C ALA A 381 -90.44 -27.43 66.78
N SER A 382 -90.23 -28.69 67.18
CA SER A 382 -89.77 -29.86 66.41
C SER A 382 -88.64 -29.70 65.38
N ILE A 383 -87.47 -30.25 65.72
CA ILE A 383 -86.28 -30.36 64.86
C ILE A 383 -86.31 -31.70 64.11
N GLU A 384 -86.32 -31.67 62.78
CA GLU A 384 -85.84 -32.79 61.98
C GLU A 384 -84.64 -32.35 61.11
N THR A 385 -83.54 -33.10 61.32
CA THR A 385 -82.45 -33.46 60.40
C THR A 385 -81.58 -32.38 59.75
N ALA A 386 -80.61 -31.85 60.52
CA ALA A 386 -79.34 -31.38 59.95
C ALA A 386 -78.34 -32.55 59.83
N GLN A 387 -77.79 -32.79 58.63
CA GLN A 387 -76.93 -33.94 58.31
C GLN A 387 -75.45 -33.82 58.76
N ASN A 388 -75.04 -32.70 59.37
CA ASN A 388 -73.64 -32.48 59.74
C ASN A 388 -73.44 -32.47 61.28
N PRO A 389 -72.62 -33.38 61.85
CA PRO A 389 -72.47 -33.55 63.30
C PRO A 389 -71.92 -32.30 64.01
N HIS A 390 -71.05 -31.52 63.36
CA HIS A 390 -70.50 -30.29 63.95
C HIS A 390 -71.53 -29.15 64.02
N LEU A 391 -72.47 -29.10 63.06
CA LEU A 391 -73.58 -28.15 63.10
C LEU A 391 -74.61 -28.55 64.18
N GLN A 392 -74.80 -29.85 64.46
CA GLN A 392 -75.63 -30.30 65.57
C GLN A 392 -75.05 -29.90 66.94
N GLU A 393 -73.74 -30.03 67.15
CA GLU A 393 -73.08 -29.58 68.37
C GLU A 393 -73.23 -28.06 68.57
N LEU A 394 -73.08 -27.27 67.51
CA LEU A 394 -73.23 -25.81 67.56
C LEU A 394 -74.68 -25.39 67.85
N LEU A 395 -75.67 -26.06 67.25
CA LEU A 395 -77.10 -25.82 67.48
C LEU A 395 -77.48 -26.16 68.93
N HIS A 396 -76.97 -27.28 69.46
CA HIS A 396 -77.15 -27.68 70.85
C HIS A 396 -76.50 -26.68 71.83
N ALA A 397 -75.30 -26.17 71.52
CA ALA A 397 -74.60 -25.16 72.33
C ALA A 397 -75.33 -23.80 72.34
N ILE A 398 -75.88 -23.36 71.21
CA ILE A 398 -76.65 -22.12 71.10
C ILE A 398 -77.97 -22.23 71.89
N GLN A 399 -78.67 -23.36 71.80
CA GLN A 399 -79.90 -23.58 72.57
C GLN A 399 -79.67 -23.68 74.08
N THR A 400 -78.54 -24.24 74.53
CA THR A 400 -78.15 -24.20 75.96
C THR A 400 -77.87 -22.77 76.42
N CYS A 401 -77.28 -21.93 75.57
CA CYS A 401 -77.09 -20.50 75.89
C CYS A 401 -78.43 -19.73 75.96
N PHE A 402 -79.37 -19.97 75.03
CA PHE A 402 -80.69 -19.31 75.03
C PHE A 402 -81.60 -19.74 76.20
N SER A 403 -81.53 -21.00 76.62
CA SER A 403 -82.25 -21.48 77.81
C SER A 403 -81.65 -20.96 79.12
N HIS A 404 -80.37 -20.61 79.15
CA HIS A 404 -79.75 -19.88 80.26
C HIS A 404 -80.06 -18.37 80.25
N ALA A 405 -80.28 -17.74 79.09
CA ALA A 405 -80.58 -16.31 78.99
C ALA A 405 -82.04 -15.93 79.31
N THR A 406 -83.00 -16.87 79.20
CA THR A 406 -84.44 -16.65 79.49
C THR A 406 -84.85 -16.93 80.94
N ARG A 407 -83.91 -17.35 81.80
CA ARG A 407 -84.08 -17.34 83.27
C ARG A 407 -83.51 -16.05 83.86
N LYS A 408 -84.23 -14.94 83.71
CA LYS A 408 -84.17 -13.78 84.61
C LYS A 408 -85.49 -13.04 84.61
#